data_AF-A0A9C7L8L9-F1
#
_entry.id   AF-A0A9C7L8L9-F1
#
_cell.length_a   1.000
_cell.length_b   1.000
_cell.length_c   1.000
_cell.angle_alpha   90.00
_cell.angle_beta   90.00
_cell.angle_gamma   90.00
#
_symmetry.space_group_name_H-M   'P 1'
#
loop_
_entity.id
_entity.type
_entity.pdbx_description
1 polymer ?
#
loop_
_entity_poly.entity_id
_entity_poly.type
_entity_poly.pdbx_seq_one_letter_code
_entity_poly.pdbx_strand_id
1 'polypeptide(L)'
;MNKKLISSMLAFALIFSMSSMFNATHSFADGENLIVYKDPKIYTNTEIKTMLHESALQNGIPPEILKAIAFIETGMQQYDATTGNPIIATDGGIGMMQITMTDEQLQAQGIDKEKLKWNTRYNIEIGAKILKEKWNNPNLPKINDKNPQTIENWYFAIMAYNGLSKRNDPTRPQEQRPYQERVLEAIRNNGLLPISTIPSVTISYPNSDAPDLMAFPVQEYNWPTIGMKSTQMWVKGQTVYTLNNQLTYSKLRDGVNGAEIKQLPHYTPLQIVSGPYEVDSSNNHYVMYEVSNNSTKGYIASSNVRGGNLTIFKDVPIGESASAIAYLQLKNLISTTPDSLFKPNTPILRVEAASMLVKELGLTLPAGYKMKATDMKPTEANYEEMMIAEAHGILGKDGTIRPNGHLTRAQMAAILVRAYDKLYTTPTTNVSFTDVPPTNWSYNDINTLAFNKITVTANGPYRPNGDVTRSQFALFLMRTMELRN
;
A
#
# COMPACT_ATOMS: atom_id res chain seq x y z
N MET A 1 -13.00 43.90 31.58
CA MET A 1 -13.37 44.07 30.15
C MET A 1 -12.25 43.44 29.33
N ASN A 2 -12.37 42.44 28.47
CA ASN A 2 -13.51 41.76 27.85
C ASN A 2 -13.14 40.27 27.62
N LYS A 3 -14.06 39.40 28.05
CA LYS A 3 -14.50 38.08 27.54
C LYS A 3 -13.56 37.18 26.71
N LYS A 4 -13.26 36.01 27.32
CA LYS A 4 -13.43 34.61 26.84
C LYS A 4 -13.57 34.40 25.32
N LEU A 5 -12.81 33.42 24.78
CA LEU A 5 -13.42 32.25 24.13
C LEU A 5 -12.40 31.11 23.88
N ILE A 6 -12.72 29.97 24.47
CA ILE A 6 -12.21 28.62 24.18
C ILE A 6 -12.95 28.12 22.94
N SER A 7 -12.26 27.53 21.97
CA SER A 7 -12.85 26.81 20.82
C SER A 7 -11.94 25.61 20.54
N SER A 8 -12.26 24.40 21.02
CA SER A 8 -13.27 23.43 20.56
C SER A 8 -12.79 22.59 19.36
N MET A 9 -12.30 21.39 19.69
CA MET A 9 -12.23 20.23 18.79
C MET A 9 -13.64 19.93 18.25
N LEU A 10 -13.79 19.88 16.93
CA LEU A 10 -14.99 19.33 16.28
C LEU A 10 -14.63 17.98 15.66
N ALA A 11 -15.08 16.91 16.31
CA ALA A 11 -15.23 15.60 15.69
C ALA A 11 -16.56 15.57 14.94
N PHE A 12 -16.51 15.34 13.62
CA PHE A 12 -17.69 15.13 12.79
C PHE A 12 -18.19 13.70 13.01
N ALA A 13 -19.25 13.54 13.79
CA ALA A 13 -20.09 12.34 13.82
C ALA A 13 -21.36 12.64 13.03
N LEU A 14 -21.47 12.10 11.81
CA LEU A 14 -22.75 12.09 11.09
C LEU A 14 -23.56 10.89 11.58
N ILE A 15 -24.50 11.18 12.47
CA ILE A 15 -25.60 10.29 12.84
C ILE A 15 -26.71 10.55 11.82
N PHE A 16 -27.01 9.57 10.96
CA PHE A 16 -28.25 9.59 10.19
C PHE A 16 -29.38 9.03 11.07
N SER A 17 -30.20 9.93 11.61
CA SER A 17 -31.51 9.59 12.17
C SER A 17 -32.54 9.56 11.05
N MET A 18 -33.10 8.38 10.75
CA MET A 18 -34.37 8.27 10.02
C MET A 18 -35.36 7.46 10.85
N SER A 19 -36.09 8.18 11.68
CA SER A 19 -37.43 7.86 12.18
C SER A 19 -38.23 9.11 11.82
N SER A 20 -39.33 9.10 11.09
CA SER A 20 -40.46 8.17 11.05
C SER A 20 -41.34 8.62 9.88
N MET A 21 -42.05 7.71 9.19
CA MET A 21 -43.45 7.87 8.76
C MET A 21 -43.87 6.60 8.01
N PHE A 22 -44.57 5.70 8.70
CA PHE A 22 -45.76 5.00 8.16
C PHE A 22 -46.41 4.27 9.34
N ASN A 23 -47.42 4.92 9.94
CA ASN A 23 -48.41 4.27 10.78
C ASN A 23 -49.46 3.67 9.83
N ALA A 24 -49.53 2.34 9.79
CA ALA A 24 -50.75 1.64 9.41
C ALA A 24 -50.89 0.46 10.37
N THR A 25 -51.72 0.65 11.39
CA THR A 25 -52.25 -0.43 12.23
C THR A 25 -53.03 -1.39 11.34
N HIS A 26 -52.58 -2.64 11.21
CA HIS A 26 -53.40 -3.74 10.70
C HIS A 26 -53.41 -4.89 11.70
N SER A 27 -54.63 -5.26 12.03
CA SER A 27 -55.10 -6.29 12.94
C SER A 27 -54.57 -7.68 12.55
N PHE A 28 -54.24 -8.48 13.57
CA PHE A 28 -53.93 -9.91 13.45
C PHE A 28 -55.15 -10.67 12.91
N ALA A 29 -54.98 -11.35 11.78
CA ALA A 29 -55.84 -12.47 11.34
C ALA A 29 -55.06 -13.34 10.35
N ASP A 30 -54.86 -14.59 10.76
CA ASP A 30 -54.64 -15.84 10.00
C ASP A 30 -54.05 -15.79 8.58
N GLY A 31 -52.89 -16.45 8.43
CA GLY A 31 -52.31 -16.86 7.17
C GLY A 31 -50.81 -16.67 7.17
N GLU A 32 -50.06 -17.75 7.41
CA GLU A 32 -48.62 -17.79 7.18
C GLU A 32 -48.31 -17.41 5.72
N ASN A 33 -47.97 -16.14 5.48
CA ASN A 33 -47.27 -15.75 4.27
C ASN A 33 -45.83 -16.27 4.39
N LEU A 34 -45.65 -17.54 4.02
CA LEU A 34 -44.37 -18.09 3.59
C LEU A 34 -43.80 -17.15 2.52
N ILE A 35 -42.86 -16.28 2.90
CA ILE A 35 -42.05 -15.57 1.91
C ILE A 35 -41.24 -16.65 1.20
N VAL A 36 -41.69 -17.02 0.01
CA VAL A 36 -40.98 -17.96 -0.86
C VAL A 36 -39.72 -17.26 -1.35
N TYR A 37 -38.59 -17.46 -0.66
CA TYR A 37 -37.28 -17.01 -1.13
C TYR A 37 -36.73 -17.84 -2.30
N LYS A 38 -37.49 -18.82 -2.81
CA LYS A 38 -37.05 -19.82 -3.79
C LYS A 38 -37.03 -19.31 -5.24
N ASP A 39 -36.44 -18.15 -5.48
CA ASP A 39 -36.09 -17.69 -6.83
C ASP A 39 -34.60 -17.29 -6.86
N PRO A 40 -33.71 -18.15 -7.39
CA PRO A 40 -32.29 -17.90 -7.39
C PRO A 40 -32.00 -16.75 -8.36
N LYS A 41 -31.91 -15.52 -7.84
CA LYS A 41 -31.39 -14.40 -8.60
C LYS A 41 -29.90 -14.66 -8.89
N ILE A 42 -29.59 -14.89 -10.16
CA ILE A 42 -28.22 -15.00 -10.64
C ILE A 42 -27.66 -13.59 -10.81
N TYR A 43 -26.61 -13.28 -10.06
CA TYR A 43 -25.93 -11.99 -10.09
C TYR A 43 -24.72 -12.04 -11.02
N THR A 44 -24.40 -10.91 -11.63
CA THR A 44 -23.14 -10.73 -12.36
C THR A 44 -21.94 -10.76 -11.40
N ASN A 45 -20.73 -11.03 -11.92
CA ASN A 45 -19.50 -10.95 -11.13
C ASN A 45 -19.34 -9.57 -10.47
N THR A 46 -19.69 -8.50 -11.20
CA THR A 46 -19.65 -7.12 -10.70
C THR A 46 -20.58 -6.93 -9.50
N GLU A 47 -21.83 -7.40 -9.57
CA GLU A 47 -22.77 -7.30 -8.45
C GLU A 47 -22.31 -8.11 -7.23
N ILE A 48 -21.83 -9.34 -7.44
CA ILE A 48 -21.31 -10.19 -6.35
C ILE A 48 -20.12 -9.53 -5.67
N LYS A 49 -19.13 -9.09 -6.44
CA LYS A 49 -17.96 -8.43 -5.88
C LYS A 49 -18.30 -7.10 -5.22
N THR A 50 -19.31 -6.38 -5.71
CA THR A 50 -19.82 -5.17 -5.05
C THR A 50 -20.41 -5.50 -3.68
N MET A 51 -21.24 -6.55 -3.59
CA MET A 51 -21.78 -7.02 -2.31
C MET A 51 -20.68 -7.43 -1.31
N LEU A 52 -19.68 -8.18 -1.78
CA LEU A 52 -18.52 -8.56 -0.98
C LEU A 52 -17.72 -7.33 -0.52
N HIS A 53 -17.50 -6.37 -1.42
CA HIS A 53 -16.76 -5.16 -1.11
C HIS A 53 -17.47 -4.33 -0.04
N GLU A 54 -18.75 -4.03 -0.24
CA GLU A 54 -19.56 -3.25 0.71
C GLU A 54 -19.60 -3.91 2.09
N SER A 55 -19.86 -5.22 2.14
CA SER A 55 -19.90 -5.99 3.38
C SER A 55 -18.55 -5.98 4.11
N ALA A 56 -17.45 -6.11 3.35
CA ALA A 56 -16.10 -6.03 3.91
C ALA A 56 -15.84 -4.65 4.54
N LEU A 57 -16.14 -3.55 3.83
CA LEU A 57 -15.96 -2.19 4.34
C LEU A 57 -16.80 -1.92 5.60
N GLN A 58 -18.07 -2.35 5.61
CA GLN A 58 -18.96 -2.21 6.78
C GLN A 58 -18.40 -2.90 8.03
N ASN A 59 -17.64 -3.98 7.86
CA ASN A 59 -17.02 -4.74 8.95
C ASN A 59 -15.55 -4.34 9.22
N GLY A 60 -15.01 -3.38 8.47
CA GLY A 60 -13.60 -2.99 8.54
C GLY A 60 -12.64 -4.13 8.16
N ILE A 61 -13.04 -4.97 7.21
CA ILE A 61 -12.27 -6.07 6.63
C ILE A 61 -11.69 -5.57 5.30
N PRO A 62 -10.41 -5.84 4.99
CA PRO A 62 -9.88 -5.68 3.63
C PRO A 62 -10.75 -6.42 2.61
N PRO A 63 -11.34 -5.73 1.60
CA PRO A 63 -12.17 -6.37 0.59
C PRO A 63 -11.48 -7.53 -0.15
N GLU A 64 -10.15 -7.47 -0.27
CA GLU A 64 -9.32 -8.56 -0.78
C GLU A 64 -9.58 -9.90 -0.07
N ILE A 65 -9.73 -9.88 1.24
CA ILE A 65 -9.90 -11.08 2.07
C ILE A 65 -11.27 -11.70 1.83
N LEU A 66 -12.34 -10.91 1.87
CA LEU A 66 -13.69 -11.46 1.73
C LEU A 66 -13.92 -12.03 0.32
N LYS A 67 -13.38 -11.37 -0.71
CA LYS A 67 -13.37 -11.89 -2.09
C LYS A 67 -12.59 -13.18 -2.20
N ALA A 68 -11.42 -13.26 -1.58
CA ALA A 68 -10.60 -14.48 -1.62
C ALA A 68 -11.28 -15.65 -0.89
N ILE A 69 -11.95 -15.41 0.25
CA ILE A 69 -12.75 -16.43 0.93
C ILE A 69 -13.87 -16.92 0.03
N ALA A 70 -14.74 -16.03 -0.47
CA ALA A 70 -15.84 -16.41 -1.37
C ALA A 70 -15.36 -17.20 -2.60
N PHE A 71 -14.20 -16.82 -3.15
CA PHE A 71 -13.58 -17.53 -4.26
C PHE A 71 -13.07 -18.93 -3.87
N ILE A 72 -12.39 -19.06 -2.73
CA ILE A 72 -11.86 -20.34 -2.25
C ILE A 72 -12.97 -21.32 -1.86
N GLU A 73 -14.08 -20.80 -1.31
CA GLU A 73 -15.21 -21.61 -0.87
C GLU A 73 -16.00 -22.19 -2.05
N THR A 74 -16.43 -21.33 -3.00
CA THR A 74 -17.37 -21.75 -4.06
C THR A 74 -17.08 -21.13 -5.43
N GLY A 75 -15.92 -20.48 -5.61
CA GLY A 75 -15.67 -19.68 -6.81
C GLY A 75 -16.60 -18.46 -6.91
N MET A 76 -17.03 -17.91 -5.76
CA MET A 76 -18.02 -16.84 -5.64
C MET A 76 -19.44 -17.22 -6.11
N GLN A 77 -19.82 -18.49 -6.01
CA GLN A 77 -21.18 -18.95 -6.37
C GLN A 77 -22.05 -19.17 -5.13
N GLN A 78 -23.29 -18.69 -5.17
CA GLN A 78 -24.30 -18.99 -4.14
C GLN A 78 -25.10 -20.25 -4.47
N TYR A 79 -25.38 -20.46 -5.75
CA TYR A 79 -26.25 -21.51 -6.27
C TYR A 79 -25.48 -22.40 -7.24
N ASP A 80 -25.82 -23.68 -7.25
CA ASP A 80 -25.34 -24.62 -8.25
C ASP A 80 -25.91 -24.26 -9.62
N ALA A 81 -25.04 -24.08 -10.61
CA ALA A 81 -25.42 -23.59 -11.93
C ALA A 81 -26.35 -24.54 -12.71
N THR A 82 -26.42 -25.82 -12.35
CA THR A 82 -27.23 -26.83 -13.04
C THR A 82 -28.60 -26.95 -12.41
N THR A 83 -28.67 -26.97 -11.09
CA THR A 83 -29.89 -27.25 -10.33
C THR A 83 -30.59 -25.99 -9.84
N GLY A 84 -29.90 -24.84 -9.78
CA GLY A 84 -30.40 -23.61 -9.19
C GLY A 84 -30.54 -23.65 -7.65
N ASN A 85 -30.16 -24.77 -7.02
CA ASN A 85 -30.22 -24.92 -5.58
C ASN A 85 -29.05 -24.21 -4.90
N PRO A 86 -29.22 -23.75 -3.64
CA PRO A 86 -28.13 -23.25 -2.82
C PRO A 86 -27.02 -24.28 -2.72
N ILE A 87 -25.76 -23.85 -2.88
CA ILE A 87 -24.60 -24.72 -2.65
C ILE A 87 -24.55 -25.04 -1.16
N ILE A 88 -24.58 -26.33 -0.82
CA ILE A 88 -24.43 -26.81 0.55
C ILE A 88 -23.31 -27.86 0.56
N ALA A 89 -22.21 -27.61 1.28
CA ALA A 89 -21.12 -28.56 1.39
C ALA A 89 -21.49 -29.79 2.21
N THR A 90 -20.64 -30.82 2.14
CA THR A 90 -20.80 -32.08 2.87
C THR A 90 -20.79 -31.91 4.38
N ASP A 91 -20.15 -30.86 4.90
CA ASP A 91 -20.13 -30.50 6.32
C ASP A 91 -21.30 -29.57 6.74
N GLY A 92 -22.21 -29.27 5.80
CA GLY A 92 -23.35 -28.40 6.04
C GLY A 92 -23.11 -26.92 5.77
N GLY A 93 -21.93 -26.52 5.25
CA GLY A 93 -21.64 -25.13 4.89
C GLY A 93 -22.61 -24.56 3.85
N ILE A 94 -23.25 -23.44 4.16
CA ILE A 94 -24.34 -22.86 3.34
C ILE A 94 -23.82 -21.70 2.47
N GLY A 95 -24.06 -21.80 1.16
CA GLY A 95 -23.95 -20.72 0.18
C GLY A 95 -22.52 -20.26 -0.10
N MET A 96 -22.37 -19.06 -0.67
CA MET A 96 -21.10 -18.53 -1.15
C MET A 96 -20.02 -18.43 -0.07
N MET A 97 -20.41 -18.07 1.14
CA MET A 97 -19.50 -17.93 2.27
C MET A 97 -19.32 -19.22 3.07
N GLN A 98 -19.98 -20.32 2.68
CA GLN A 98 -19.95 -21.64 3.33
C GLN A 98 -20.14 -21.54 4.86
N ILE A 99 -21.24 -20.91 5.27
CA ILE A 99 -21.55 -20.71 6.69
C ILE A 99 -21.97 -22.03 7.32
N THR A 100 -21.16 -22.55 8.24
CA THR A 100 -21.42 -23.81 8.96
C THR A 100 -21.76 -23.53 10.41
N MET A 101 -23.04 -23.65 10.76
CA MET A 101 -23.59 -23.46 12.12
C MET A 101 -24.71 -24.46 12.37
N THR A 102 -24.89 -24.91 13.61
CA THR A 102 -26.05 -25.72 14.01
C THR A 102 -27.33 -24.88 14.05
N ASP A 103 -28.49 -25.53 14.03
CA ASP A 103 -29.78 -24.82 14.09
C ASP A 103 -29.94 -24.05 15.41
N GLU A 104 -29.43 -24.58 16.53
CA GLU A 104 -29.40 -23.89 17.81
C GLU A 104 -28.51 -22.64 17.77
N GLN A 105 -27.35 -22.72 17.10
CA GLN A 105 -26.45 -21.57 16.95
C GLN A 105 -27.05 -20.48 16.07
N LEU A 106 -27.70 -20.86 14.96
CA LEU A 106 -28.40 -19.93 14.08
C LEU A 106 -29.52 -19.20 14.85
N GLN A 107 -30.34 -19.96 15.60
CA GLN A 107 -31.40 -19.40 16.42
C GLN A 107 -30.86 -18.46 17.50
N ALA A 108 -29.80 -18.87 18.22
CA ALA A 108 -29.19 -18.06 19.27
C ALA A 108 -28.62 -16.73 18.75
N GLN A 109 -28.19 -16.69 17.48
CA GLN A 109 -27.66 -15.48 16.85
C GLN A 109 -28.71 -14.70 16.03
N GLY A 110 -29.97 -15.16 16.00
CA GLY A 110 -31.03 -14.56 15.21
C GLY A 110 -30.77 -14.60 13.70
N ILE A 111 -30.08 -15.65 13.23
CA ILE A 111 -29.73 -15.84 11.83
C ILE A 111 -30.80 -16.72 11.16
N ASP A 112 -31.40 -16.21 10.09
CA ASP A 112 -32.42 -16.92 9.32
C ASP A 112 -31.76 -17.89 8.33
N LYS A 113 -31.93 -19.19 8.57
CA LYS A 113 -31.36 -20.28 7.75
C LYS A 113 -31.89 -20.29 6.31
N GLU A 114 -33.16 -19.99 6.08
CA GLU A 114 -33.71 -19.97 4.73
C GLU A 114 -33.22 -18.73 3.99
N LYS A 115 -33.10 -17.58 4.67
CA LYS A 115 -32.48 -16.40 4.09
C LYS A 115 -30.99 -16.63 3.77
N LEU A 116 -30.25 -17.36 4.61
CA LEU A 116 -28.85 -17.73 4.33
C LEU A 116 -28.68 -18.52 3.03
N LYS A 117 -29.64 -19.40 2.74
CA LYS A 117 -29.65 -20.24 1.53
C LYS A 117 -29.98 -19.42 0.29
N TRP A 118 -30.99 -18.54 0.38
CA TRP A 118 -31.64 -17.95 -0.79
C TRP A 118 -31.42 -16.45 -0.97
N ASN A 119 -30.67 -15.80 -0.08
CA ASN A 119 -30.32 -14.40 -0.21
C ASN A 119 -28.78 -14.25 -0.21
N THR A 120 -28.22 -14.08 -1.40
CA THR A 120 -26.78 -13.91 -1.62
C THR A 120 -26.17 -12.80 -0.77
N ARG A 121 -26.82 -11.63 -0.68
CA ARG A 121 -26.33 -10.51 0.14
C ARG A 121 -26.31 -10.87 1.62
N TYR A 122 -27.38 -11.48 2.12
CA TYR A 122 -27.46 -11.91 3.51
C TYR A 122 -26.41 -12.97 3.84
N ASN A 123 -26.17 -13.94 2.95
CA ASN A 123 -25.10 -14.93 3.10
C ASN A 123 -23.72 -14.24 3.23
N ILE A 124 -23.44 -13.26 2.36
CA ILE A 124 -22.20 -12.46 2.40
C ILE A 124 -22.08 -11.65 3.69
N GLU A 125 -23.16 -10.99 4.13
CA GLU A 125 -23.19 -10.17 5.36
C GLU A 125 -22.92 -11.02 6.60
N ILE A 126 -23.53 -12.21 6.70
CA ILE A 126 -23.28 -13.12 7.82
C ILE A 126 -21.85 -13.68 7.78
N GLY A 127 -21.34 -14.06 6.61
CA GLY A 127 -19.95 -14.52 6.48
C GLY A 127 -18.94 -13.46 6.93
N ALA A 128 -19.13 -12.20 6.51
CA ALA A 128 -18.29 -11.10 6.95
C ALA A 128 -18.36 -10.87 8.47
N LYS A 129 -19.56 -10.94 9.06
CA LYS A 129 -19.75 -10.82 10.51
C LYS A 129 -19.01 -11.92 11.28
N ILE A 130 -19.11 -13.18 10.83
CA ILE A 130 -18.40 -14.31 11.44
C ILE A 130 -16.88 -14.09 11.37
N LEU A 131 -16.34 -13.67 10.21
CA LEU A 131 -14.91 -13.37 10.10
C LEU A 131 -14.49 -12.25 11.05
N LYS A 132 -15.32 -11.21 11.20
CA LYS A 132 -15.07 -10.12 12.14
C LYS A 132 -15.08 -10.60 13.61
N GLU A 133 -15.98 -11.51 13.95
CA GLU A 133 -15.99 -12.15 15.26
C GLU A 133 -14.71 -12.96 15.50
N LYS A 134 -14.21 -13.69 14.50
CA LYS A 134 -12.91 -14.38 14.59
C LYS A 134 -11.77 -13.38 14.82
N TRP A 135 -11.73 -12.28 14.09
CA TRP A 135 -10.73 -11.22 14.30
C TRP A 135 -10.75 -10.63 15.72
N ASN A 136 -11.93 -10.53 16.32
CA ASN A 136 -12.12 -10.03 17.68
C ASN A 136 -11.86 -11.08 18.76
N ASN A 137 -11.64 -12.34 18.41
CA ASN A 137 -11.38 -13.41 19.37
C ASN A 137 -10.04 -13.16 20.12
N PRO A 138 -10.06 -12.98 21.45
CA PRO A 138 -8.86 -12.69 22.23
C PRO A 138 -7.91 -13.87 22.36
N ASN A 139 -8.36 -15.09 22.04
CA ASN A 139 -7.54 -16.31 22.12
C ASN A 139 -6.73 -16.57 20.84
N LEU A 140 -6.94 -15.77 19.79
CA LEU A 140 -6.16 -15.86 18.57
C LEU A 140 -4.91 -14.97 18.65
N PRO A 141 -3.77 -15.42 18.13
CA PRO A 141 -2.56 -14.62 18.13
C PRO A 141 -2.71 -13.35 17.30
N LYS A 142 -1.93 -12.33 17.68
CA LYS A 142 -1.80 -11.07 16.96
C LYS A 142 -0.53 -11.08 16.13
N ILE A 143 -0.60 -10.46 14.96
CA ILE A 143 0.56 -10.17 14.12
C ILE A 143 0.77 -8.66 14.11
N ASN A 144 2.02 -8.25 14.33
CA ASN A 144 2.47 -6.86 14.31
C ASN A 144 1.56 -5.96 15.17
N ASP A 145 1.09 -4.87 14.58
CA ASP A 145 0.23 -3.86 15.20
C ASP A 145 -1.26 -4.23 15.25
N LYS A 146 -1.63 -5.44 14.79
CA LYS A 146 -3.03 -5.87 14.58
C LYS A 146 -3.86 -4.82 13.82
N ASN A 147 -3.23 -4.04 12.93
CA ASN A 147 -3.94 -3.06 12.14
C ASN A 147 -4.88 -3.77 11.15
N PRO A 148 -6.20 -3.48 11.18
CA PRO A 148 -7.19 -4.16 10.35
C PRO A 148 -7.04 -3.88 8.86
N GLN A 149 -6.32 -2.82 8.46
CA GLN A 149 -6.01 -2.55 7.06
C GLN A 149 -4.85 -3.40 6.51
N THR A 150 -4.08 -4.08 7.37
CA THR A 150 -3.02 -4.99 6.92
C THR A 150 -3.60 -6.36 6.64
N ILE A 151 -3.42 -6.89 5.42
CA ILE A 151 -4.02 -8.15 4.99
C ILE A 151 -3.49 -9.33 5.82
N GLU A 152 -2.17 -9.44 5.97
CA GLU A 152 -1.52 -10.55 6.67
C GLU A 152 -1.87 -10.59 8.17
N ASN A 153 -2.26 -9.46 8.77
CA ASN A 153 -2.67 -9.43 10.17
C ASN A 153 -3.93 -10.29 10.43
N TRP A 154 -4.72 -10.58 9.39
CA TRP A 154 -5.93 -11.40 9.49
C TRP A 154 -5.65 -12.91 9.44
N TYR A 155 -4.40 -13.35 9.31
CA TYR A 155 -4.03 -14.75 9.11
C TYR A 155 -4.74 -15.72 10.05
N PHE A 156 -4.68 -15.48 11.36
CA PHE A 156 -5.32 -16.35 12.35
C PHE A 156 -6.85 -16.26 12.35
N ALA A 157 -7.42 -15.10 12.00
CA ALA A 157 -8.86 -14.95 11.85
C ALA A 157 -9.38 -15.74 10.63
N ILE A 158 -8.64 -15.73 9.53
CA ILE A 158 -8.92 -16.52 8.32
C ILE A 158 -8.78 -18.02 8.63
N MET A 159 -7.74 -18.43 9.36
CA MET A 159 -7.59 -19.81 9.83
C MET A 159 -8.79 -20.24 10.68
N ALA A 160 -9.19 -19.41 11.65
CA ALA A 160 -10.32 -19.67 12.53
C ALA A 160 -11.69 -19.60 11.83
N TYR A 161 -11.78 -18.93 10.67
CA TYR A 161 -12.98 -18.90 9.84
C TYR A 161 -13.29 -20.29 9.29
N ASN A 162 -12.28 -20.98 8.72
CA ASN A 162 -12.45 -22.36 8.28
C ASN A 162 -12.40 -23.37 9.43
N GLY A 163 -11.61 -23.10 10.48
CA GLY A 163 -11.57 -23.88 11.72
C GLY A 163 -10.16 -24.14 12.25
N LEU A 164 -10.02 -24.14 13.58
CA LEU A 164 -8.75 -24.36 14.30
C LEU A 164 -8.42 -25.86 14.44
N SER A 165 -8.28 -26.56 13.31
CA SER A 165 -8.04 -28.01 13.28
C SER A 165 -6.75 -28.38 12.56
N LYS A 166 -6.17 -29.56 12.86
CA LYS A 166 -4.92 -30.07 12.25
C LYS A 166 -4.80 -29.91 10.73
N ARG A 167 -5.91 -29.95 9.98
CA ARG A 167 -5.91 -29.77 8.51
C ARG A 167 -5.42 -28.38 8.08
N ASN A 168 -5.55 -27.38 8.94
CA ASN A 168 -5.14 -26.00 8.70
C ASN A 168 -3.78 -25.67 9.33
N ASP A 169 -3.05 -26.67 9.85
CA ASP A 169 -1.75 -26.48 10.48
C ASP A 169 -0.65 -26.32 9.42
N PRO A 170 -0.05 -25.13 9.27
CA PRO A 170 1.03 -24.90 8.30
C PRO A 170 2.37 -25.53 8.71
N THR A 171 2.50 -26.04 9.94
CA THR A 171 3.75 -26.64 10.45
C THR A 171 3.85 -28.14 10.20
N ARG A 172 2.77 -28.75 9.70
CA ARG A 172 2.67 -30.19 9.47
C ARG A 172 2.75 -30.49 7.97
N PRO A 173 3.27 -31.66 7.57
CA PRO A 173 3.06 -32.17 6.22
C PRO A 173 1.56 -32.34 5.97
N GLN A 174 1.06 -31.81 4.85
CA GLN A 174 -0.33 -31.93 4.45
C GLN A 174 -0.42 -32.30 2.98
N GLU A 175 -1.46 -33.05 2.62
CA GLU A 175 -1.79 -33.35 1.21
C GLU A 175 -2.31 -32.10 0.49
N GLN A 176 -3.00 -31.22 1.22
CA GLN A 176 -3.50 -29.96 0.71
C GLN A 176 -2.92 -28.78 1.47
N ARG A 177 -2.68 -27.68 0.76
CA ARG A 177 -2.23 -26.43 1.37
C ARG A 177 -3.28 -25.93 2.39
N PRO A 178 -2.88 -25.49 3.60
CA PRO A 178 -3.79 -24.96 4.61
C PRO A 178 -4.68 -23.83 4.07
N TYR A 179 -5.91 -23.74 4.60
CA TYR A 179 -6.93 -22.84 4.10
C TYR A 179 -6.48 -21.36 4.05
N GLN A 180 -5.91 -20.85 5.13
CA GLN A 180 -5.45 -19.46 5.22
C GLN A 180 -4.34 -19.13 4.22
N GLU A 181 -3.48 -20.10 3.90
CA GLU A 181 -2.44 -19.93 2.87
C GLU A 181 -3.06 -19.87 1.47
N ARG A 182 -4.09 -20.67 1.20
CA ARG A 182 -4.85 -20.62 -0.06
C ARG A 182 -5.57 -19.29 -0.24
N VAL A 183 -6.13 -18.73 0.83
CA VAL A 183 -6.76 -17.40 0.81
C VAL A 183 -5.72 -16.31 0.50
N LEU A 184 -4.58 -16.29 1.20
CA LEU A 184 -3.51 -15.31 0.93
C LEU A 184 -2.93 -15.47 -0.50
N GLU A 185 -2.83 -16.69 -1.00
CA GLU A 185 -2.43 -16.96 -2.38
C GLU A 185 -3.45 -16.47 -3.40
N ALA A 186 -4.75 -16.66 -3.15
CA ALA A 186 -5.80 -16.10 -4.00
C ALA A 186 -5.73 -14.56 -4.03
N ILE A 187 -5.45 -13.90 -2.89
CA ILE A 187 -5.21 -12.45 -2.86
C ILE A 187 -3.99 -12.07 -3.71
N ARG A 188 -2.88 -12.82 -3.59
CA ARG A 188 -1.67 -12.58 -4.37
C ARG A 188 -1.94 -12.67 -5.87
N ASN A 189 -2.59 -13.73 -6.30
CA ASN A 189 -2.75 -14.07 -7.72
C ASN A 189 -3.89 -13.29 -8.38
N ASN A 190 -5.06 -13.21 -7.73
CA ASN A 190 -6.24 -12.58 -8.31
C ASN A 190 -6.31 -11.08 -7.97
N GLY A 191 -5.73 -10.67 -6.84
CA GLY A 191 -5.59 -9.27 -6.44
C GLY A 191 -4.33 -8.58 -6.96
N LEU A 192 -3.35 -9.34 -7.49
CA LEU A 192 -2.06 -8.85 -7.99
C LEU A 192 -1.25 -8.09 -6.94
N LEU A 193 -1.35 -8.50 -5.68
CA LEU A 193 -0.65 -7.90 -4.54
C LEU A 193 0.58 -8.73 -4.15
N PRO A 194 1.67 -8.11 -3.69
CA PRO A 194 2.89 -8.82 -3.32
C PRO A 194 2.77 -9.35 -1.88
N ILE A 195 1.80 -10.24 -1.64
CA ILE A 195 1.59 -10.84 -0.32
C ILE A 195 2.79 -11.72 0.02
N SER A 196 3.47 -11.42 1.11
CA SER A 196 4.62 -12.19 1.58
C SER A 196 4.21 -13.53 2.17
N THR A 197 5.12 -14.51 2.19
CA THR A 197 4.91 -15.76 2.93
C THR A 197 4.90 -15.46 4.42
N ILE A 198 3.96 -16.09 5.14
CA ILE A 198 3.86 -15.96 6.59
C ILE A 198 5.04 -16.71 7.25
N PRO A 199 5.83 -16.07 8.13
CA PRO A 199 6.86 -16.76 8.89
C PRO A 199 6.26 -17.86 9.79
N SER A 200 7.10 -18.81 10.23
CA SER A 200 6.64 -19.97 10.99
C SER A 200 5.87 -19.60 12.25
N VAL A 201 4.78 -20.31 12.50
CA VAL A 201 3.93 -20.19 13.69
C VAL A 201 4.17 -21.37 14.64
N THR A 202 3.90 -21.17 15.92
CA THR A 202 3.91 -22.23 16.94
C THR A 202 2.49 -22.69 17.24
N ILE A 203 2.23 -23.99 17.03
CA ILE A 203 0.92 -24.63 17.26
C ILE A 203 1.12 -25.85 18.16
N SER A 204 0.16 -26.09 19.05
CA SER A 204 0.14 -27.24 19.97
C SER A 204 -1.26 -27.88 20.03
N TYR A 205 -1.32 -29.11 20.57
CA TYR A 205 -2.55 -29.89 20.72
C TYR A 205 -2.66 -30.42 22.16
N PRO A 206 -2.92 -29.53 23.14
CA PRO A 206 -2.81 -29.89 24.56
C PRO A 206 -4.01 -30.69 25.09
N ASN A 207 -5.16 -30.69 24.40
CA ASN A 207 -6.38 -31.33 24.86
C ASN A 207 -6.50 -32.76 24.33
N SER A 208 -6.44 -33.76 25.21
CA SER A 208 -6.61 -35.17 24.86
C SER A 208 -8.02 -35.50 24.36
N ASP A 209 -9.04 -34.77 24.84
CA ASP A 209 -10.45 -35.00 24.50
C ASP A 209 -10.82 -34.31 23.18
N ALA A 210 -10.00 -33.35 22.73
CA ALA A 210 -10.12 -32.67 21.45
C ALA A 210 -8.75 -32.65 20.76
N PRO A 211 -8.21 -33.82 20.35
CA PRO A 211 -6.82 -33.95 19.92
C PRO A 211 -6.51 -33.21 18.61
N ASP A 212 -7.53 -32.78 17.89
CA ASP A 212 -7.40 -32.04 16.63
C ASP A 212 -7.51 -30.53 16.80
N LEU A 213 -7.95 -30.06 17.97
CA LEU A 213 -8.12 -28.63 18.25
C LEU A 213 -6.76 -27.97 18.51
N MET A 214 -6.45 -26.96 17.71
CA MET A 214 -5.23 -26.18 17.87
C MET A 214 -5.29 -25.28 19.11
N ALA A 215 -4.15 -25.15 19.77
CA ALA A 215 -3.85 -24.07 20.70
C ALA A 215 -2.60 -23.32 20.26
N PHE A 216 -2.51 -22.05 20.62
CA PHE A 216 -1.41 -21.16 20.25
C PHE A 216 -0.59 -20.75 21.49
N PRO A 217 0.56 -21.40 21.74
CA PRO A 217 1.44 -21.02 22.86
C PRO A 217 2.01 -19.61 22.75
N VAL A 218 2.12 -19.09 21.52
CA VAL A 218 2.57 -17.73 21.23
C VAL A 218 1.37 -16.88 20.81
N GLN A 219 1.12 -15.81 21.55
CA GLN A 219 -0.02 -14.91 21.35
C GLN A 219 0.32 -13.65 20.55
N GLU A 220 1.60 -13.32 20.37
CA GLU A 220 2.02 -12.12 19.65
C GLU A 220 3.26 -12.42 18.78
N TYR A 221 3.18 -12.04 17.51
CA TYR A 221 4.25 -12.18 16.52
C TYR A 221 4.64 -10.79 15.99
N ASN A 222 5.94 -10.51 15.94
CA ASN A 222 6.47 -9.27 15.36
C ASN A 222 7.35 -9.60 14.14
N TRP A 223 6.81 -9.38 12.96
CA TRP A 223 7.39 -9.67 11.66
C TRP A 223 7.40 -8.41 10.80
N PRO A 224 8.45 -7.56 10.91
CA PRO A 224 8.53 -6.30 10.17
C PRO A 224 8.70 -6.48 8.65
N THR A 225 8.95 -7.71 8.19
CA THR A 225 9.10 -8.06 6.77
C THR A 225 7.78 -8.26 6.04
N ILE A 226 6.65 -8.33 6.75
CA ILE A 226 5.30 -8.44 6.17
C ILE A 226 4.46 -7.23 6.57
N GLY A 227 3.38 -6.96 5.83
CA GLY A 227 2.49 -5.85 6.18
C GLY A 227 1.80 -5.18 5.00
N MET A 228 1.39 -5.95 4.00
CA MET A 228 0.67 -5.42 2.85
C MET A 228 -0.66 -4.81 3.28
N LYS A 229 -0.76 -3.49 3.15
CA LYS A 229 -2.02 -2.76 3.36
C LYS A 229 -3.00 -3.05 2.23
N SER A 230 -4.28 -3.07 2.55
CA SER A 230 -5.34 -3.12 1.55
C SER A 230 -5.19 -1.97 0.56
N THR A 231 -5.42 -2.28 -0.71
CA THR A 231 -5.45 -1.30 -1.80
C THR A 231 -6.86 -0.91 -2.18
N GLN A 232 -7.87 -1.53 -1.55
CA GLN A 232 -9.28 -1.40 -1.93
C GLN A 232 -10.08 -0.57 -0.92
N MET A 233 -9.40 0.10 0.01
CA MET A 233 -10.02 0.90 1.06
C MET A 233 -9.71 2.40 0.93
N TRP A 234 -9.25 2.86 -0.23
CA TRP A 234 -8.96 4.28 -0.44
C TRP A 234 -10.25 5.10 -0.51
N VAL A 235 -10.21 6.32 0.04
CA VAL A 235 -11.34 7.24 0.07
C VAL A 235 -11.09 8.47 -0.82
N LYS A 236 -12.16 9.11 -1.28
CA LYS A 236 -12.09 10.34 -2.08
C LYS A 236 -11.23 11.41 -1.39
N GLY A 237 -10.36 12.04 -2.16
CA GLY A 237 -9.43 13.08 -1.69
C GLY A 237 -8.10 12.55 -1.16
N GLN A 238 -7.99 11.24 -0.89
CA GLN A 238 -6.75 10.64 -0.41
C GLN A 238 -5.66 10.67 -1.49
N THR A 239 -4.43 10.95 -1.07
CA THR A 239 -3.25 10.87 -1.94
C THR A 239 -2.70 9.44 -1.96
N VAL A 240 -2.44 8.96 -3.17
CA VAL A 240 -1.80 7.67 -3.45
C VAL A 240 -0.67 7.89 -4.45
N TYR A 241 0.16 6.88 -4.65
CA TYR A 241 1.17 6.87 -5.70
C TYR A 241 1.14 5.57 -6.48
N THR A 242 1.58 5.63 -7.74
CA THR A 242 1.67 4.46 -8.60
C THR A 242 2.79 3.51 -8.17
N LEU A 243 2.50 2.24 -8.05
CA LEU A 243 3.48 1.19 -7.84
C LEU A 243 2.93 -0.13 -8.39
N ASN A 244 3.50 -0.56 -9.51
CA ASN A 244 3.15 -1.84 -10.13
C ASN A 244 4.27 -2.84 -9.81
N ASN A 245 3.90 -4.02 -9.30
CA ASN A 245 4.88 -5.02 -8.86
C ASN A 245 5.45 -5.86 -10.03
N GLN A 246 4.83 -5.79 -11.21
CA GLN A 246 5.17 -6.60 -12.39
C GLN A 246 5.79 -5.78 -13.53
N LEU A 247 5.52 -4.48 -13.58
CA LEU A 247 5.95 -3.55 -14.63
C LEU A 247 6.60 -2.32 -14.01
N THR A 248 7.48 -1.65 -14.74
CA THR A 248 8.12 -0.38 -14.35
C THR A 248 7.18 0.83 -14.43
N TYR A 249 5.92 0.61 -14.82
CA TYR A 249 4.89 1.63 -14.95
C TYR A 249 3.52 1.09 -14.56
N SER A 250 2.60 2.01 -14.28
CA SER A 250 1.18 1.73 -14.07
C SER A 250 0.35 2.27 -15.22
N LYS A 251 -0.64 1.49 -15.66
CA LYS A 251 -1.52 1.84 -16.77
C LYS A 251 -2.67 2.71 -16.28
N LEU A 252 -2.79 3.90 -16.85
CA LEU A 252 -3.96 4.76 -16.70
C LEU A 252 -4.91 4.53 -17.87
N ARG A 253 -6.22 4.45 -17.58
CA ARG A 253 -7.27 4.14 -18.55
C ARG A 253 -8.34 5.23 -18.66
N ASP A 254 -9.06 5.29 -19.77
CA ASP A 254 -10.21 6.20 -19.96
C ASP A 254 -11.54 5.71 -19.35
N GLY A 255 -11.56 4.48 -18.83
CA GLY A 255 -12.71 3.88 -18.14
C GLY A 255 -12.32 2.66 -17.32
N VAL A 256 -13.25 2.15 -16.51
CA VAL A 256 -13.07 0.92 -15.69
C VAL A 256 -12.60 -0.26 -16.55
N ASN A 257 -13.26 -0.46 -17.70
CA ASN A 257 -12.90 -1.46 -18.72
C ASN A 257 -12.36 -0.80 -20.00
N GLY A 258 -11.83 0.43 -19.89
CA GLY A 258 -11.44 1.27 -21.01
C GLY A 258 -10.03 1.00 -21.55
N ALA A 259 -9.65 1.71 -22.61
CA ALA A 259 -8.33 1.60 -23.22
C ALA A 259 -7.25 2.24 -22.35
N GLU A 260 -6.01 1.79 -22.51
CA GLU A 260 -4.84 2.45 -21.90
C GLU A 260 -4.60 3.79 -22.61
N ILE A 261 -4.57 4.87 -21.83
CA ILE A 261 -4.34 6.24 -22.34
C ILE A 261 -2.97 6.79 -21.97
N LYS A 262 -2.34 6.26 -20.90
CA LYS A 262 -1.03 6.72 -20.44
C LYS A 262 -0.33 5.68 -19.57
N GLN A 263 0.98 5.62 -19.66
CA GLN A 263 1.84 4.90 -18.73
C GLN A 263 2.42 5.89 -17.71
N LEU A 264 2.20 5.60 -16.44
CA LEU A 264 2.69 6.41 -15.33
C LEU A 264 3.88 5.70 -14.68
N PRO A 265 5.07 6.32 -14.61
CA PRO A 265 6.22 5.75 -13.90
C PRO A 265 5.86 5.41 -12.45
N HIS A 266 6.64 4.55 -11.79
CA HIS A 266 6.53 4.35 -10.35
C HIS A 266 6.62 5.68 -9.58
N TYR A 267 5.99 5.71 -8.41
CA TYR A 267 5.92 6.86 -7.52
C TYR A 267 5.21 8.10 -8.09
N THR A 268 4.49 7.99 -9.21
CA THR A 268 3.68 9.12 -9.72
C THR A 268 2.57 9.41 -8.70
N PRO A 269 2.53 10.62 -8.09
CA PRO A 269 1.53 10.92 -7.09
C PRO A 269 0.19 11.29 -7.74
N LEU A 270 -0.89 10.81 -7.13
CA LEU A 270 -2.27 10.88 -7.62
C LEU A 270 -3.22 11.13 -6.45
N GLN A 271 -4.39 11.69 -6.74
CA GLN A 271 -5.48 11.82 -5.78
C GLN A 271 -6.65 10.92 -6.21
N ILE A 272 -7.27 10.24 -5.25
CA ILE A 272 -8.49 9.47 -5.45
C ILE A 272 -9.66 10.43 -5.69
N VAL A 273 -10.31 10.31 -6.84
CA VAL A 273 -11.46 11.15 -7.22
C VAL A 273 -12.77 10.44 -6.91
N SER A 274 -12.87 9.16 -7.27
CA SER A 274 -14.06 8.33 -7.09
C SER A 274 -13.71 6.84 -7.19
N GLY A 275 -14.73 5.98 -7.00
CA GLY A 275 -14.57 4.55 -6.82
C GLY A 275 -14.56 4.14 -5.34
N PRO A 276 -14.25 2.88 -5.03
CA PRO A 276 -13.81 1.84 -5.96
C PRO A 276 -14.92 1.35 -6.92
N TYR A 277 -14.53 0.96 -8.12
CA TYR A 277 -15.41 0.36 -9.13
C TYR A 277 -14.98 -1.09 -9.40
N GLU A 278 -15.90 -2.04 -9.27
CA GLU A 278 -15.62 -3.43 -9.60
C GLU A 278 -15.46 -3.64 -11.12
N VAL A 279 -14.56 -4.55 -11.48
CA VAL A 279 -14.35 -4.97 -12.87
C VAL A 279 -15.17 -6.22 -13.17
N ASP A 280 -15.68 -6.36 -14.39
CA ASP A 280 -16.41 -7.56 -14.78
C ASP A 280 -15.43 -8.68 -15.17
N SER A 281 -14.96 -9.41 -14.15
CA SER A 281 -14.02 -10.50 -14.30
C SER A 281 -14.12 -11.44 -13.11
N SER A 282 -14.16 -12.74 -13.37
CA SER A 282 -14.10 -13.79 -12.34
C SER A 282 -12.71 -13.96 -11.75
N ASN A 283 -11.66 -13.63 -12.50
CA ASN A 283 -10.27 -13.87 -12.10
C ASN A 283 -9.62 -12.63 -11.46
N ASN A 284 -10.05 -11.43 -11.83
CA ASN A 284 -9.48 -10.19 -11.28
C ASN A 284 -10.29 -9.71 -10.07
N HIS A 285 -9.63 -9.68 -8.91
CA HIS A 285 -10.24 -9.25 -7.65
C HIS A 285 -9.88 -7.81 -7.26
N TYR A 286 -9.00 -7.14 -8.02
CA TYR A 286 -8.73 -5.71 -7.86
C TYR A 286 -9.94 -4.86 -8.29
N VAL A 287 -9.97 -3.61 -7.82
CA VAL A 287 -10.97 -2.60 -8.23
C VAL A 287 -10.29 -1.50 -9.02
N MET A 288 -11.07 -0.67 -9.70
CA MET A 288 -10.58 0.52 -10.37
C MET A 288 -10.93 1.76 -9.53
N TYR A 289 -9.97 2.67 -9.41
CA TYR A 289 -10.22 4.02 -8.87
C TYR A 289 -10.11 5.04 -9.99
N GLU A 290 -11.04 5.98 -10.02
CA GLU A 290 -10.82 7.21 -10.78
C GLU A 290 -9.81 8.06 -9.99
N VAL A 291 -8.75 8.47 -10.67
CA VAL A 291 -7.65 9.23 -10.10
C VAL A 291 -7.38 10.47 -10.93
N SER A 292 -6.86 11.50 -10.29
CA SER A 292 -6.40 12.71 -10.96
C SER A 292 -5.11 13.25 -10.38
N ASN A 293 -4.47 14.10 -11.16
CA ASN A 293 -3.52 15.10 -10.68
C ASN A 293 -3.66 16.38 -11.52
N ASN A 294 -2.70 17.29 -11.44
CA ASN A 294 -2.73 18.60 -12.10
C ASN A 294 -2.94 18.56 -13.64
N SER A 295 -2.67 17.44 -14.32
CA SER A 295 -2.62 17.38 -15.80
C SER A 295 -3.25 16.13 -16.40
N THR A 296 -3.73 15.20 -15.59
CA THR A 296 -4.17 13.89 -16.05
C THR A 296 -5.28 13.39 -15.14
N LYS A 297 -6.28 12.74 -15.75
CA LYS A 297 -7.40 12.10 -15.08
C LYS A 297 -7.71 10.78 -15.79
N GLY A 298 -8.05 9.74 -15.05
CA GLY A 298 -8.40 8.44 -15.62
C GLY A 298 -8.59 7.40 -14.54
N TYR A 299 -8.65 6.14 -14.94
CA TYR A 299 -8.88 4.99 -14.05
C TYR A 299 -7.60 4.17 -13.89
N ILE A 300 -7.33 3.73 -12.66
CA ILE A 300 -6.19 2.90 -12.32
C ILE A 300 -6.61 1.73 -11.43
N ALA A 301 -6.02 0.56 -11.65
CA ALA A 301 -6.26 -0.61 -10.80
C ALA A 301 -5.71 -0.38 -9.39
N SER A 302 -6.44 -0.84 -8.37
CA SER A 302 -6.04 -0.74 -6.97
C SER A 302 -4.69 -1.41 -6.70
N SER A 303 -4.41 -2.51 -7.37
CA SER A 303 -3.13 -3.24 -7.30
C SER A 303 -1.92 -2.40 -7.73
N ASN A 304 -2.15 -1.34 -8.51
CA ASN A 304 -1.12 -0.45 -9.04
C ASN A 304 -0.95 0.83 -8.22
N VAL A 305 -1.64 0.98 -7.08
CA VAL A 305 -1.49 2.16 -6.22
C VAL A 305 -1.19 1.78 -4.78
N ARG A 306 -0.46 2.65 -4.08
CA ARG A 306 -0.16 2.55 -2.66
C ARG A 306 -0.44 3.88 -1.98
N GLY A 307 -0.82 3.82 -0.71
CA GLY A 307 -0.96 5.00 0.12
C GLY A 307 0.39 5.47 0.65
N GLY A 308 0.53 6.76 0.89
CA GLY A 308 1.72 7.34 1.50
C GLY A 308 1.48 8.78 1.92
N ASN A 309 2.27 9.27 2.88
CA ASN A 309 2.26 10.68 3.25
C ASN A 309 2.99 11.48 2.16
N LEU A 310 2.23 12.10 1.26
CA LEU A 310 2.75 12.72 0.05
C LEU A 310 2.03 14.04 -0.22
N THR A 311 2.72 14.96 -0.88
CA THR A 311 2.15 16.22 -1.38
C THR A 311 2.25 16.25 -2.89
N ILE A 312 1.13 16.52 -3.57
CA ILE A 312 1.14 16.85 -4.99
C ILE A 312 1.44 18.35 -5.12
N PHE A 313 2.71 18.70 -5.35
CA PHE A 313 3.12 20.08 -5.53
C PHE A 313 2.53 20.68 -6.81
N LYS A 314 1.95 21.89 -6.71
CA LYS A 314 1.25 22.55 -7.83
C LYS A 314 2.20 22.96 -8.95
N ASP A 315 3.45 23.27 -8.63
CA ASP A 315 4.49 23.73 -9.56
C ASP A 315 5.38 22.61 -10.10
N VAL A 316 5.10 21.34 -9.76
CA VAL A 316 5.83 20.19 -10.25
C VAL A 316 5.03 19.53 -11.38
N PRO A 317 5.53 19.51 -12.62
CA PRO A 317 4.89 18.80 -13.71
C PRO A 317 4.94 17.28 -13.50
N ILE A 318 3.93 16.57 -14.01
CA ILE A 318 3.91 15.11 -13.98
C ILE A 318 5.07 14.53 -14.80
N GLY A 319 5.63 13.42 -14.34
CA GLY A 319 6.73 12.71 -14.99
C GLY A 319 7.78 12.31 -13.97
N GLU A 320 8.99 12.01 -14.44
CA GLU A 320 10.07 11.50 -13.60
C GLU A 320 10.43 12.44 -12.43
N SER A 321 10.32 13.76 -12.60
CA SER A 321 10.54 14.71 -11.52
C SER A 321 9.50 14.58 -10.41
N ALA A 322 8.21 14.45 -10.74
CA ALA A 322 7.17 14.23 -9.75
C ALA A 322 7.37 12.90 -9.01
N SER A 323 7.72 11.83 -9.76
CA SER A 323 8.06 10.53 -9.19
C SER A 323 9.23 10.60 -8.22
N ALA A 324 10.32 11.27 -8.60
CA ALA A 324 11.50 11.42 -7.75
C ALA A 324 11.21 12.22 -6.48
N ILE A 325 10.46 13.32 -6.59
CA ILE A 325 10.08 14.12 -5.43
C ILE A 325 9.18 13.32 -4.49
N ALA A 326 8.18 12.62 -5.03
CA ALA A 326 7.32 11.75 -4.23
C ALA A 326 8.11 10.62 -3.56
N TYR A 327 9.04 9.99 -4.27
CA TYR A 327 9.92 8.96 -3.72
C TYR A 327 10.72 9.49 -2.51
N LEU A 328 11.33 10.66 -2.66
CA LEU A 328 12.10 11.28 -1.56
C LEU A 328 11.21 11.72 -0.39
N GLN A 329 9.95 12.12 -0.64
CA GLN A 329 8.97 12.35 0.42
C GLN A 329 8.62 11.06 1.19
N LEU A 330 8.40 9.95 0.48
CA LEU A 330 8.13 8.64 1.11
C LEU A 330 9.32 8.13 1.95
N LYS A 331 10.54 8.53 1.57
CA LYS A 331 11.77 8.27 2.34
C LYS A 331 12.02 9.32 3.43
N ASN A 332 11.09 10.25 3.64
CA ASN A 332 11.17 11.37 4.57
C ASN A 332 12.36 12.32 4.33
N LEU A 333 12.93 12.36 3.13
CA LEU A 333 14.08 13.21 2.80
C LEU A 333 13.67 14.63 2.40
N ILE A 334 12.41 14.84 2.02
CA ILE A 334 11.83 16.13 1.65
C ILE A 334 10.51 16.32 2.41
N SER A 335 10.20 17.57 2.78
CA SER A 335 8.96 17.92 3.49
C SER A 335 7.69 17.67 2.67
N THR A 336 6.57 17.44 3.36
CA THR A 336 5.23 17.21 2.80
C THR A 336 4.28 18.38 3.08
N THR A 337 4.77 19.62 3.15
CA THR A 337 3.92 20.80 3.46
C THR A 337 3.08 21.22 2.24
N PRO A 338 1.74 21.07 2.27
CA PRO A 338 0.87 21.25 1.10
C PRO A 338 0.81 22.66 0.52
N ASP A 339 1.02 23.68 1.36
CA ASP A 339 0.93 25.09 0.96
C ASP A 339 2.24 25.65 0.37
N SER A 340 3.30 24.83 0.32
CA SER A 340 4.61 25.23 -0.21
C SER A 340 4.76 24.83 -1.68
N LEU A 341 5.38 25.72 -2.47
CA LEU A 341 5.88 25.37 -3.81
C LEU A 341 7.18 24.59 -3.67
N PHE A 342 7.39 23.59 -4.52
CA PHE A 342 8.64 22.82 -4.50
C PHE A 342 9.81 23.59 -5.12
N LYS A 343 9.53 24.47 -6.09
CA LYS A 343 10.46 25.23 -6.92
C LYS A 343 11.43 24.33 -7.71
N PRO A 344 10.92 23.41 -8.56
CA PRO A 344 11.73 22.36 -9.18
C PRO A 344 12.91 22.86 -10.03
N ASN A 345 12.76 24.05 -10.63
CA ASN A 345 13.73 24.62 -11.56
C ASN A 345 14.75 25.56 -10.90
N THR A 346 14.65 25.80 -9.59
CA THR A 346 15.66 26.57 -8.86
C THR A 346 16.90 25.71 -8.67
N PRO A 347 18.13 26.25 -8.86
CA PRO A 347 19.36 25.58 -8.48
C PRO A 347 19.32 25.09 -7.03
N ILE A 348 19.76 23.86 -6.80
CA ILE A 348 19.79 23.29 -5.45
C ILE A 348 20.93 23.90 -4.63
N LEU A 349 20.65 24.22 -3.37
CA LEU A 349 21.68 24.64 -2.43
C LEU A 349 22.51 23.45 -1.94
N ARG A 350 23.79 23.68 -1.66
CA ARG A 350 24.68 22.66 -1.09
C ARG A 350 24.18 22.13 0.24
N VAL A 351 23.58 22.99 1.09
CA VAL A 351 22.98 22.57 2.37
C VAL A 351 21.79 21.61 2.20
N GLU A 352 20.99 21.81 1.16
CA GLU A 352 19.83 20.96 0.88
C GLU A 352 20.27 19.57 0.40
N ALA A 353 21.24 19.52 -0.51
CA ALA A 353 21.84 18.28 -0.99
C ALA A 353 22.53 17.51 0.16
N ALA A 354 23.32 18.21 0.99
CA ALA A 354 24.00 17.62 2.14
C ALA A 354 23.02 16.99 3.12
N SER A 355 21.96 17.72 3.48
CA SER A 355 20.97 17.29 4.44
C SER A 355 20.23 16.04 3.95
N MET A 356 19.88 15.98 2.66
CA MET A 356 19.28 14.78 2.06
C MET A 356 20.23 13.58 2.12
N LEU A 357 21.52 13.76 1.77
CA LEU A 357 22.50 12.68 1.79
C LEU A 357 22.82 12.18 3.20
N VAL A 358 23.03 13.08 4.16
CA VAL A 358 23.30 12.73 5.56
C VAL A 358 22.14 11.93 6.14
N LYS A 359 20.91 12.38 5.90
CA LYS A 359 19.71 11.70 6.37
C LYS A 359 19.53 10.33 5.71
N GLU A 360 19.66 10.25 4.39
CA GLU A 360 19.49 9.00 3.64
C GLU A 360 20.54 7.94 4.00
N LEU A 361 21.78 8.37 4.23
CA LEU A 361 22.87 7.47 4.57
C LEU A 361 22.94 7.15 6.07
N GLY A 362 22.08 7.75 6.90
CA GLY A 362 22.10 7.58 8.35
C GLY A 362 23.44 7.98 8.97
N LEU A 363 24.11 8.99 8.39
CA LEU A 363 25.44 9.40 8.84
C LEU A 363 25.34 10.12 10.19
N THR A 364 26.28 9.81 11.06
CA THR A 364 26.41 10.44 12.38
C THR A 364 27.72 11.20 12.46
N LEU A 365 27.76 12.15 13.39
CA LEU A 365 28.98 12.92 13.64
C LEU A 365 30.05 12.02 14.28
N PRO A 366 31.25 11.90 13.69
CA PRO A 366 32.34 11.18 14.34
C PRO A 366 32.71 11.83 15.68
N ALA A 367 32.97 11.00 16.69
CA ALA A 367 33.26 11.47 18.03
C ALA A 367 34.42 12.48 18.05
N GLY A 368 34.19 13.63 18.69
CA GLY A 368 35.20 14.70 18.81
C GLY A 368 35.45 15.51 17.53
N TYR A 369 34.74 15.24 16.43
CA TYR A 369 34.85 16.05 15.23
C TYR A 369 34.35 17.47 15.49
N LYS A 370 35.09 18.45 14.96
CA LYS A 370 34.70 19.86 14.93
C LYS A 370 34.76 20.32 13.48
N MET A 371 33.76 21.08 13.06
CA MET A 371 33.72 21.70 11.73
C MET A 371 35.04 22.44 11.48
N LYS A 372 35.69 22.12 10.36
CA LYS A 372 36.93 22.79 9.93
C LYS A 372 36.63 23.98 9.05
N ALA A 373 35.52 23.94 8.33
CA ALA A 373 35.06 25.04 7.52
C ALA A 373 34.77 26.29 8.35
N THR A 374 35.14 27.45 7.80
CA THR A 374 35.05 28.74 8.50
C THR A 374 33.86 29.60 8.04
N ASP A 375 33.15 29.16 6.99
CA ASP A 375 32.05 29.87 6.36
C ASP A 375 30.66 29.43 6.84
N MET A 376 30.58 28.83 8.03
CA MET A 376 29.33 28.49 8.70
C MET A 376 29.49 28.53 10.23
N LYS A 377 28.45 28.98 10.94
CA LYS A 377 28.42 29.15 12.40
C LYS A 377 27.47 28.13 13.07
N PRO A 378 27.76 27.69 14.31
CA PRO A 378 26.90 26.74 15.05
C PRO A 378 25.42 27.13 15.20
N THR A 379 25.10 28.42 15.08
CA THR A 379 23.74 28.96 15.20
C THR A 379 22.95 28.93 13.90
N GLU A 380 23.59 28.63 12.76
CA GLU A 380 22.90 28.56 11.46
C GLU A 380 22.11 27.27 11.31
N ALA A 381 21.01 27.34 10.54
CA ALA A 381 20.20 26.17 10.24
C ALA A 381 21.03 25.08 9.54
N ASN A 382 20.75 23.82 9.86
CA ASN A 382 21.42 22.65 9.31
C ASN A 382 22.93 22.58 9.56
N TYR A 383 23.44 23.29 10.58
CA TYR A 383 24.87 23.26 10.94
C TYR A 383 25.36 21.85 11.24
N GLU A 384 24.59 21.05 11.97
CA GLU A 384 24.96 19.69 12.33
C GLU A 384 25.06 18.79 11.09
N GLU A 385 24.07 18.81 10.20
CA GLU A 385 24.10 18.06 8.95
C GLU A 385 25.27 18.47 8.06
N MET A 386 25.56 19.77 7.98
CA MET A 386 26.73 20.25 7.23
C MET A 386 28.06 19.80 7.84
N MET A 387 28.15 19.78 9.17
CA MET A 387 29.32 19.27 9.89
C MET A 387 29.52 17.78 9.65
N ILE A 388 28.43 17.00 9.67
CA ILE A 388 28.48 15.56 9.35
C ILE A 388 28.92 15.37 7.89
N ALA A 389 28.36 16.13 6.94
CA ALA A 389 28.75 16.06 5.54
C ALA A 389 30.24 16.40 5.32
N GLU A 390 30.79 17.38 6.05
CA GLU A 390 32.23 17.68 6.02
C GLU A 390 33.07 16.55 6.65
N ALA A 391 32.62 16.00 7.78
CA ALA A 391 33.32 14.94 8.50
C ALA A 391 33.46 13.64 7.68
N HIS A 392 32.42 13.30 6.92
CA HIS A 392 32.43 12.16 5.98
C HIS A 392 33.01 12.53 4.62
N GLY A 393 33.51 13.76 4.46
CA GLY A 393 34.14 14.24 3.24
C GLY A 393 33.18 14.39 2.07
N ILE A 394 31.86 14.35 2.25
CA ILE A 394 30.86 14.53 1.18
C ILE A 394 30.97 15.95 0.60
N LEU A 395 31.09 16.95 1.47
CA LEU A 395 31.31 18.34 1.09
C LEU A 395 32.54 18.89 1.82
N GLY A 396 32.91 20.13 1.46
CA GLY A 396 34.09 20.80 2.01
C GLY A 396 35.26 20.79 1.03
N LYS A 397 35.82 21.96 0.77
CA LYS A 397 37.08 22.12 0.05
C LYS A 397 37.76 23.41 0.50
N ASP A 398 39.07 23.35 0.71
CA ASP A 398 39.91 24.51 1.04
C ASP A 398 39.39 25.29 2.27
N GLY A 399 38.88 24.58 3.29
CA GLY A 399 38.35 25.20 4.51
C GLY A 399 36.99 25.90 4.36
N THR A 400 36.24 25.60 3.29
CA THR A 400 34.89 26.14 3.07
C THR A 400 33.90 25.05 2.66
N ILE A 401 32.64 25.16 3.08
CA ILE A 401 31.54 24.23 2.71
C ILE A 401 30.47 24.88 1.83
N ARG A 402 30.37 26.21 1.87
CA ARG A 402 29.50 27.07 1.04
C ARG A 402 28.03 26.65 1.10
N PRO A 403 27.37 26.68 2.28
CA PRO A 403 26.03 26.11 2.46
C PRO A 403 24.99 26.68 1.50
N ASN A 404 25.06 28.00 1.24
CA ASN A 404 24.16 28.72 0.34
C ASN A 404 24.63 28.75 -1.13
N GLY A 405 25.74 28.08 -1.45
CA GLY A 405 26.20 27.95 -2.84
C GLY A 405 25.40 26.90 -3.60
N HIS A 406 25.35 27.02 -4.93
CA HIS A 406 24.73 26.02 -5.78
C HIS A 406 25.69 24.86 -6.10
N LEU A 407 25.12 23.71 -6.47
CA LEU A 407 25.87 22.59 -7.03
C LEU A 407 25.88 22.64 -8.55
N THR A 408 27.07 22.54 -9.13
CA THR A 408 27.20 22.22 -10.56
C THR A 408 26.98 20.73 -10.82
N ARG A 409 26.70 20.35 -12.06
CA ARG A 409 26.52 18.94 -12.46
C ARG A 409 27.75 18.08 -12.15
N ALA A 410 28.96 18.59 -12.40
CA ALA A 410 30.20 17.91 -12.07
C ALA A 410 30.38 17.73 -10.55
N GLN A 411 30.04 18.75 -9.75
CA GLN A 411 30.09 18.64 -8.30
C GLN A 411 29.07 17.64 -7.76
N MET A 412 27.84 17.66 -8.29
CA MET A 412 26.82 16.68 -7.96
C MET A 412 27.29 15.24 -8.26
N ALA A 413 27.94 15.02 -9.40
CA ALA A 413 28.49 13.71 -9.73
C ALA A 413 29.53 13.25 -8.71
N ALA A 414 30.50 14.11 -8.39
CA ALA A 414 31.55 13.80 -7.43
C ALA A 414 31.01 13.49 -6.02
N ILE A 415 30.01 14.23 -5.54
CA ILE A 415 29.46 13.99 -4.20
C ILE A 415 28.64 12.71 -4.14
N LEU A 416 27.87 12.36 -5.19
CA LEU A 416 27.13 11.11 -5.23
C LEU A 416 28.08 9.92 -5.28
N VAL A 417 29.09 9.95 -6.17
CA VAL A 417 30.10 8.87 -6.27
C VAL A 417 30.84 8.68 -4.96
N ARG A 418 31.22 9.77 -4.28
CA ARG A 418 31.86 9.67 -2.96
C ARG A 418 30.92 9.12 -1.89
N ALA A 419 29.67 9.56 -1.87
CA ALA A 419 28.70 9.18 -0.84
C ALA A 419 28.19 7.73 -1.00
N TYR A 420 28.27 7.17 -2.22
CA TYR A 420 27.77 5.83 -2.57
C TYR A 420 28.84 4.99 -3.27
N ASP A 421 30.11 5.15 -2.91
CA ASP A 421 31.28 4.53 -3.55
C ASP A 421 31.18 3.00 -3.68
N LYS A 422 30.56 2.33 -2.71
CA LYS A 422 30.34 0.88 -2.68
C LYS A 422 29.10 0.40 -3.42
N LEU A 423 28.23 1.32 -3.84
CA LEU A 423 26.97 0.99 -4.50
C LEU A 423 27.11 0.96 -6.03
N TYR A 424 27.93 1.85 -6.59
CA TYR A 424 28.06 1.95 -8.03
C TYR A 424 28.93 0.83 -8.61
N THR A 425 28.46 0.24 -9.71
CA THR A 425 29.26 -0.71 -10.47
C THR A 425 30.38 0.03 -11.18
N THR A 426 31.61 -0.50 -11.07
CA THR A 426 32.76 0.04 -11.79
C THR A 426 32.53 -0.02 -13.30
N PRO A 427 32.70 1.09 -14.03
CA PRO A 427 32.53 1.12 -15.48
C PRO A 427 33.44 0.11 -16.19
N THR A 428 32.86 -0.77 -17.00
CA THR A 428 33.60 -1.66 -17.92
C THR A 428 33.81 -1.04 -19.30
N THR A 429 33.00 -0.04 -19.63
CA THR A 429 33.12 0.79 -20.83
C THR A 429 32.90 2.25 -20.46
N ASN A 430 33.56 3.15 -21.18
CA ASN A 430 33.42 4.59 -20.93
C ASN A 430 32.24 5.16 -21.72
N VAL A 431 31.39 5.92 -21.04
CA VAL A 431 30.39 6.78 -21.65
C VAL A 431 31.02 8.15 -21.90
N SER A 432 31.08 8.57 -23.16
CA SER A 432 31.72 9.83 -23.56
C SER A 432 30.71 10.96 -23.75
N PHE A 433 31.11 12.17 -23.37
CA PHE A 433 30.36 13.41 -23.61
C PHE A 433 31.26 14.41 -24.34
N THR A 434 30.68 15.24 -25.20
CA THR A 434 31.45 16.15 -26.08
C THR A 434 32.20 17.25 -25.32
N ASP A 435 31.78 17.56 -24.08
CA ASP A 435 32.33 18.61 -23.22
C ASP A 435 32.97 18.07 -21.93
N VAL A 436 33.20 16.76 -21.84
CA VAL A 436 33.88 16.11 -20.70
C VAL A 436 35.04 15.25 -21.23
N PRO A 437 36.18 15.86 -21.61
CA PRO A 437 37.36 15.12 -22.03
C PRO A 437 37.93 14.30 -20.85
N PRO A 438 38.72 13.23 -21.11
CA PRO A 438 39.38 12.43 -20.07
C PRO A 438 40.24 13.22 -19.08
N THR A 439 40.70 14.41 -19.48
CA THR A 439 41.48 15.34 -18.63
C THR A 439 40.61 16.18 -17.69
N ASN A 440 39.28 16.14 -17.81
CA ASN A 440 38.38 16.85 -16.90
C ASN A 440 38.44 16.20 -15.50
N TRP A 441 38.57 17.02 -14.46
CA TRP A 441 38.68 16.55 -13.07
C TRP A 441 37.51 15.65 -12.61
N SER A 442 36.32 15.82 -13.21
CA SER A 442 35.10 15.07 -12.89
C SER A 442 34.80 13.94 -13.87
N TYR A 443 35.72 13.65 -14.81
CA TYR A 443 35.53 12.65 -15.87
C TYR A 443 35.11 11.28 -15.31
N ASN A 444 35.84 10.77 -14.31
CA ASN A 444 35.57 9.45 -13.73
C ASN A 444 34.23 9.40 -12.99
N ASP A 445 33.88 10.46 -12.25
CA ASP A 445 32.62 10.52 -11.51
C ASP A 445 31.41 10.57 -12.45
N ILE A 446 31.50 11.41 -13.50
CA ILE A 446 30.47 11.54 -14.53
C ILE A 446 30.31 10.22 -15.29
N ASN A 447 31.43 9.58 -15.66
CA ASN A 447 31.43 8.29 -16.34
C ASN A 447 30.78 7.20 -15.46
N THR A 448 31.08 7.18 -14.16
CA THR A 448 30.48 6.26 -13.19
C THR A 448 28.97 6.42 -13.14
N LEU A 449 28.46 7.66 -13.00
CA LEU A 449 27.02 7.92 -12.99
C LEU A 449 26.35 7.56 -14.31
N ALA A 450 27.01 7.80 -15.44
CA ALA A 450 26.45 7.50 -16.76
C ALA A 450 26.39 5.99 -17.01
N PHE A 451 27.44 5.26 -16.66
CA PHE A 451 27.50 3.79 -16.75
C PHE A 451 26.40 3.14 -15.92
N ASN A 452 26.16 3.65 -14.70
CA ASN A 452 25.11 3.17 -13.79
C ASN A 452 23.72 3.76 -14.11
N LYS A 453 23.54 4.44 -15.25
CA LYS A 453 22.26 5.04 -15.71
C LYS A 453 21.62 6.04 -14.73
N ILE A 454 22.42 6.63 -13.85
CA ILE A 454 21.97 7.67 -12.92
C ILE A 454 21.72 8.97 -13.70
N THR A 455 22.62 9.30 -14.61
CA THR A 455 22.49 10.44 -15.53
C THR A 455 22.16 9.99 -16.96
N VAL A 456 21.84 10.95 -17.83
CA VAL A 456 21.58 10.72 -19.26
C VAL A 456 22.76 10.00 -19.93
N THR A 457 22.45 9.06 -20.83
CA THR A 457 23.41 8.30 -21.63
C THR A 457 23.56 8.88 -23.04
N ALA A 458 24.78 8.84 -23.57
CA ALA A 458 25.41 9.75 -24.54
C ALA A 458 24.75 10.07 -25.91
N ASN A 459 25.05 11.29 -26.39
CA ASN A 459 25.42 11.73 -27.76
C ASN A 459 25.47 13.28 -27.87
N GLY A 460 25.73 13.98 -26.76
CA GLY A 460 25.73 15.44 -26.66
C GLY A 460 26.45 15.94 -25.39
N PRO A 461 26.38 17.25 -25.08
CA PRO A 461 27.08 17.83 -23.95
C PRO A 461 26.46 17.42 -22.61
N TYR A 462 27.30 17.08 -21.62
CA TYR A 462 26.91 16.83 -20.24
C TYR A 462 26.62 18.13 -19.47
N ARG A 463 27.27 19.24 -19.85
CA ARG A 463 27.23 20.55 -19.19
C ARG A 463 27.76 20.53 -17.75
N PRO A 464 29.01 20.11 -17.50
CA PRO A 464 29.55 19.90 -16.15
C PRO A 464 29.51 21.13 -15.24
N ASN A 465 29.60 22.33 -15.81
CA ASN A 465 29.60 23.60 -15.08
C ASN A 465 28.21 24.21 -14.91
N GLY A 466 27.16 23.63 -15.50
CA GLY A 466 25.79 24.10 -15.30
C GLY A 466 25.28 23.75 -13.91
N ASP A 467 24.46 24.64 -13.34
CA ASP A 467 23.77 24.40 -12.08
C ASP A 467 22.81 23.20 -12.19
N VAL A 468 22.71 22.43 -11.10
CA VAL A 468 21.72 21.36 -10.95
C VAL A 468 20.48 21.92 -10.28
N THR A 469 19.32 21.71 -10.89
CA THR A 469 18.06 22.11 -10.27
C THR A 469 17.63 21.14 -9.17
N ARG A 470 16.75 21.59 -8.27
CA ARG A 470 16.19 20.74 -7.19
C ARG A 470 15.54 19.47 -7.72
N SER A 471 14.76 19.53 -8.81
CA SER A 471 14.15 18.34 -9.41
C SER A 471 15.16 17.40 -10.06
N GLN A 472 16.21 17.96 -10.67
CA GLN A 472 17.29 17.15 -11.25
C GLN A 472 18.06 16.41 -10.15
N PHE A 473 18.40 17.08 -9.05
CA PHE A 473 19.04 16.42 -7.92
C PHE A 473 18.16 15.31 -7.34
N ALA A 474 16.86 15.57 -7.17
CA ALA A 474 15.91 14.55 -6.71
C ALA A 474 15.91 13.31 -7.60
N LEU A 475 15.94 13.51 -8.92
CA LEU A 475 15.98 12.41 -9.90
C LEU A 475 17.27 11.59 -9.81
N PHE A 476 18.43 12.25 -9.69
CA PHE A 476 19.72 11.54 -9.53
C PHE A 476 19.78 10.75 -8.22
N LEU A 477 19.27 11.33 -7.13
CA LEU A 477 19.24 10.68 -5.83
C LEU A 477 18.28 9.48 -5.83
N MET A 478 17.05 9.62 -6.37
CA MET A 478 16.12 8.50 -6.52
C MET A 478 16.76 7.35 -7.28
N ARG A 479 17.30 7.60 -8.48
CA ARG A 479 17.94 6.56 -9.30
C ARG A 479 19.10 5.89 -8.59
N THR A 480 19.87 6.65 -7.80
CA THR A 480 20.97 6.09 -6.99
C THR A 480 20.42 5.16 -5.91
N MET A 481 19.39 5.58 -5.18
CA MET A 481 18.76 4.78 -4.14
C MET A 481 18.09 3.52 -4.69
N GLU A 482 17.57 3.57 -5.91
CA GLU A 482 16.96 2.43 -6.59
C GLU A 482 17.97 1.32 -6.92
N LEU A 483 19.28 1.59 -7.00
CA LEU A 483 20.29 0.54 -7.17
C LEU A 483 20.42 -0.40 -5.96
N ARG A 484 19.88 -0.03 -4.80
CA ARG A 484 19.89 -0.88 -3.58
C ARG A 484 18.76 -1.92 -3.56
N ASN A 485 17.74 -1.75 -4.41
CA ASN A 485 16.55 -2.58 -4.45
C ASN A 485 16.62 -3.54 -5.64
#